data_AF-A0AA88YKX0-F1
#
_entry.id   AF-A0AA88YKX0-F1
#
_cell.length_a   1.000
_cell.length_b   1.000
_cell.length_c   1.000
_cell.angle_alpha   90.00
_cell.angle_beta   90.00
_cell.angle_gamma   90.00
#
_symmetry.space_group_name_H-M   'P 1'
#
loop_
_entity.id
_entity.type
_entity.pdbx_description
1 polymer ?
#
loop_
_entity_poly.entity_id
_entity_poly.type
_entity_poly.pdbx_seq_one_letter_code
_entity_poly.pdbx_strand_id
1 'polypeptide(L)' 'MSADMEQILKSLSTMAAIRKTAQGNDSFKDELMGSLAEVKQTLNDLFSRLTLKGTKFNTEGAASDALMAELWDAIQELD' A
#
# COMPACT_ATOMS: atom_id res chain seq x y z
N MET A 1 -14.01 11.03 -0.35
CA MET A 1 -14.51 11.88 -1.45
C MET A 1 -15.81 12.51 -0.99
N SER A 2 -16.00 13.78 -1.27
CA SER A 2 -17.21 14.55 -0.92
C SER A 2 -18.35 14.26 -1.90
N ALA A 3 -19.58 14.52 -1.48
CA ALA A 3 -20.78 14.27 -2.30
C ALA A 3 -20.79 15.08 -3.61
N ASP A 4 -20.31 16.32 -3.56
CA ASP A 4 -20.22 17.19 -4.73
C ASP A 4 -19.21 16.64 -5.75
N MET A 5 -18.05 16.17 -5.28
CA MET A 5 -17.03 15.56 -6.15
C MET A 5 -17.49 14.21 -6.70
N GLU A 6 -18.26 13.43 -5.94
CA GLU A 6 -18.91 12.22 -6.46
C GLU A 6 -19.91 12.52 -7.56
N GLN A 7 -20.69 13.60 -7.45
CA GLN A 7 -21.65 13.98 -8.47
C GLN A 7 -20.94 14.42 -9.75
N ILE A 8 -19.84 15.18 -9.63
CA ILE A 8 -18.96 15.52 -10.75
C ILE A 8 -18.44 14.23 -11.40
N LEU A 9 -17.91 13.29 -10.62
CA LEU A 9 -17.39 12.03 -11.15
C LEU A 9 -18.47 11.22 -11.89
N LYS A 10 -19.67 11.10 -11.31
CA LYS A 10 -20.82 10.40 -11.92
C LYS A 10 -21.30 11.04 -13.23
N SER A 11 -21.07 12.33 -13.41
CA SER A 11 -21.41 13.04 -14.65
C SER A 11 -20.43 12.78 -15.81
N LEU A 12 -19.26 12.20 -15.52
CA LEU A 12 -18.19 11.97 -16.49
C LEU A 12 -18.22 10.50 -16.96
N SER A 13 -18.42 10.30 -18.26
CA SER A 13 -18.59 8.95 -18.85
C SER A 13 -17.29 8.28 -19.31
N THR A 14 -16.15 9.00 -19.29
CA THR A 14 -14.87 8.47 -19.78
C THR A 14 -13.70 8.89 -18.92
N MET A 15 -12.64 8.07 -18.88
CA MET A 15 -11.40 8.41 -18.18
C MET A 15 -10.71 9.65 -18.77
N ALA A 16 -10.86 9.89 -20.06
CA ALA A 16 -10.35 11.10 -20.69
C ALA A 16 -11.05 12.35 -20.15
N ALA A 17 -12.37 12.30 -19.98
CA ALA A 17 -13.14 13.39 -19.39
C ALA A 17 -12.76 13.61 -17.92
N ILE A 18 -12.64 12.55 -17.13
CA ILE A 18 -12.18 12.62 -15.73
C ILE A 18 -10.80 13.28 -15.63
N ARG A 19 -9.84 12.85 -16.47
CA ARG A 19 -8.50 13.43 -16.51
C ARG A 19 -8.53 14.91 -16.89
N LYS A 20 -9.32 15.29 -17.90
CA LYS A 20 -9.44 16.68 -18.35
C LYS A 20 -10.05 17.57 -17.24
N THR A 21 -11.07 17.08 -16.54
CA THR A 21 -11.69 17.80 -15.42
C THR A 21 -10.71 17.97 -14.26
N ALA A 22 -9.95 16.92 -13.92
CA ALA A 22 -8.92 16.98 -12.88
C ALA A 22 -7.75 17.92 -13.23
N GLN A 23 -7.44 18.12 -14.51
CA GLN A 23 -6.42 19.09 -14.93
C GLN A 23 -6.86 20.54 -14.73
N GLY A 24 -8.17 20.81 -14.75
CA GLY A 24 -8.73 22.15 -14.55
C GLY A 24 -9.27 22.42 -13.16
N ASN A 25 -9.27 21.42 -12.26
CA ASN A 25 -9.82 21.52 -10.91
C ASN A 25 -8.94 20.75 -9.92
N ASP A 26 -8.08 21.48 -9.21
CA ASP A 26 -7.13 20.91 -8.26
C ASP A 26 -7.81 20.24 -7.06
N SER A 27 -8.92 20.78 -6.57
CA SER A 27 -9.66 20.17 -5.45
C SER A 27 -10.27 18.82 -5.84
N PHE A 28 -10.85 18.72 -7.05
CA PHE A 28 -11.35 17.45 -7.58
C PHE A 28 -10.20 16.44 -7.78
N LYS A 29 -9.05 16.91 -8.28
CA LYS A 29 -7.86 16.10 -8.47
C LYS A 29 -7.34 15.53 -7.15
N ASP A 30 -7.24 16.35 -6.11
CA ASP A 30 -6.72 15.91 -4.81
C ASP A 30 -7.66 14.91 -4.14
N GLU A 31 -8.96 15.15 -4.18
CA GLU A 31 -9.95 14.20 -3.68
C GLU A 31 -9.97 12.89 -4.47
N LEU A 32 -9.87 12.96 -5.79
CA LEU A 32 -9.78 11.79 -6.66
C LEU A 32 -8.52 10.98 -6.33
N MET A 33 -7.36 11.63 -6.19
CA MET A 33 -6.10 10.98 -5.81
C MET A 33 -6.19 10.35 -4.42
N GLY A 34 -6.80 11.03 -3.46
CA GLY A 34 -7.06 10.49 -2.13
C GLY A 34 -7.93 9.23 -2.18
N SER A 35 -9.00 9.25 -2.98
CA SER A 35 -9.90 8.09 -3.14
C SER A 35 -9.21 6.87 -3.79
N LEU A 36 -8.18 7.10 -4.60
CA LEU A 36 -7.43 6.05 -5.30
C LEU A 36 -6.21 5.56 -4.52
N ALA A 37 -5.88 6.17 -3.38
CA ALA A 37 -4.66 5.88 -2.63
C ALA A 37 -4.60 4.42 -2.16
N GLU A 38 -5.68 3.90 -1.56
CA GLU A 38 -5.74 2.51 -1.08
C GLU A 38 -5.63 1.49 -2.21
N VAL A 39 -6.30 1.76 -3.34
CA VAL A 39 -6.23 0.89 -4.52
C VAL A 39 -4.81 0.89 -5.10
N LYS A 40 -4.18 2.07 -5.19
CA LYS A 40 -2.79 2.19 -5.64
C LYS A 40 -1.83 1.43 -4.74
N GLN A 41 -2.01 1.53 -3.42
CA GLN A 41 -1.19 0.80 -2.45
C GLN A 41 -1.35 -0.71 -2.62
N THR A 42 -2.60 -1.19 -2.73
CA THR A 42 -2.90 -2.62 -2.93
C THR A 42 -2.25 -3.18 -4.19
N LEU A 43 -2.30 -2.44 -5.29
CA LEU A 43 -1.65 -2.84 -6.54
C LEU A 43 -0.12 -2.90 -6.39
N ASN A 44 0.49 -1.91 -5.74
CA ASN A 44 1.93 -1.89 -5.48
C ASN A 44 2.39 -3.06 -4.61
N ASP A 45 1.62 -3.40 -3.57
CA ASP A 45 1.92 -4.53 -2.68
C ASP A 45 1.81 -5.86 -3.43
N LEU A 46 0.78 -5.99 -4.27
CA LEU A 46 0.63 -7.16 -5.14
C LEU A 46 1.82 -7.32 -6.09
N PHE A 47 2.22 -6.24 -6.77
CA PHE A 47 3.37 -6.28 -7.68
C PHE A 47 4.66 -6.62 -6.93
N SER A 48 4.89 -6.01 -5.76
CA SER A 48 6.05 -6.31 -4.91
C SER A 48 6.09 -7.77 -4.48
N ARG A 49 4.94 -8.40 -4.21
CA ARG A 49 4.88 -9.83 -3.90
C ARG A 49 5.10 -10.70 -5.13
N LEU A 50 4.60 -10.28 -6.29
CA LEU A 50 4.79 -11.00 -7.54
C LEU A 50 6.25 -10.95 -8.03
N THR A 51 6.97 -9.86 -7.81
CA THR A 51 8.41 -9.80 -8.10
C THR A 51 9.21 -10.75 -7.22
N LEU A 52 8.72 -11.05 -6.00
CA LEU A 52 9.29 -12.05 -5.10
C LEU A 52 8.91 -13.50 -5.42
N LYS A 53 7.95 -13.74 -6.33
CA LYS A 53 7.46 -15.09 -6.66
C LYS A 53 8.52 -16.00 -7.30
N GLY A 54 9.61 -15.43 -7.82
CA GLY A 54 10.74 -16.15 -8.41
C GLY A 54 11.96 -16.26 -7.50
N THR A 55 11.96 -15.61 -6.33
CA THR A 55 13.07 -15.70 -5.37
C THR A 55 12.87 -16.93 -4.49
N LYS A 56 13.94 -17.72 -4.28
CA LYS A 56 13.89 -18.77 -3.27
C LYS A 56 13.62 -18.11 -1.92
N PHE A 57 12.69 -18.68 -1.15
CA PHE A 57 12.50 -18.29 0.24
C PHE A 57 13.81 -18.59 0.97
N ASN A 58 14.56 -17.55 1.32
CA ASN A 58 15.73 -17.69 2.16
C ASN A 58 15.21 -17.85 3.59
N THR A 59 15.31 -19.06 4.12
CA THR A 59 15.24 -19.25 5.56
C THR A 59 16.54 -18.71 6.13
N GLU A 60 16.46 -17.84 7.13
CA GLU A 60 17.62 -17.56 7.98
C GLU A 60 18.16 -18.89 8.53
N GLY A 61 19.48 -18.98 8.71
CA GLY A 61 20.08 -20.15 9.34
C GLY A 61 19.45 -20.40 10.71
N ALA A 62 19.45 -21.66 11.17
CA ALA A 62 19.03 -21.96 12.54
C ALA A 62 19.83 -21.08 13.51
N ALA A 63 19.13 -20.44 14.45
CA ALA A 63 19.79 -19.74 15.54
C ALA A 63 20.74 -20.71 16.25
N SER A 64 21.93 -20.25 16.60
CA SER A 64 22.83 -21.06 17.41
C SER A 64 22.24 -21.24 18.81
N ASP A 65 22.59 -22.33 19.48
CA ASP A 65 22.17 -22.58 20.86
C ASP A 65 22.57 -21.41 21.78
N ALA A 66 23.71 -20.77 21.51
CA ALA A 66 24.17 -19.58 22.23
C ALA A 66 23.23 -18.38 22.05
N LEU A 67 22.78 -18.11 20.82
CA LEU A 67 21.84 -17.03 20.54
C LEU A 67 20.47 -17.32 21.16
N MET A 68 20.03 -18.57 21.15
CA MET A 68 18.79 -18.99 21.81
C MET A 68 18.85 -18.83 23.32
N ALA A 69 19.99 -19.13 23.95
CA ALA A 69 20.20 -18.92 25.38
C ALA A 69 20.17 -17.42 25.73
N GLU A 70 20.89 -16.58 24.96
CA GLU A 70 20.92 -15.13 25.18
C GLU A 70 19.53 -14.49 25.03
N LEU A 71 18.75 -14.93 24.05
CA LEU A 71 17.36 -14.48 23.89
C LEU A 71 16.45 -14.92 25.04
N TRP A 72 16.66 -16.15 25.55
CA TRP A 72 15.90 -16.66 26.68
C TRP A 72 16.21 -15.88 27.96
N ASP A 73 17.48 -15.59 28.21
CA ASP A 73 17.91 -14.79 29.36
C ASP A 73 17.34 -13.36 29.26
N ALA A 74 17.38 -12.74 28.08
CA ALA A 74 16.80 -11.42 27.85
C ALA A 74 15.27 -11.37 28.10
N ILE A 75 14.54 -12.47 27.83
CA ILE A 75 13.11 -12.59 28.16
C ILE A 75 12.89 -12.65 29.67
N GLN A 76 13.79 -13.33 30.40
CA GLN A 76 13.71 -13.44 31.85
C GLN A 76 14.02 -12.11 32.56
N GLU A 77 14.76 -11.20 31.92
CA GLU A 77 15.08 -9.87 32.45
C GLU A 77 13.98 -8.83 32.25
N LEU A 78 12.92 -9.13 31.49
CA LEU A 78 11.80 -8.21 31.19
C LEU A 78 10.73 -8.12 32.30
N ASP A 79 11.10 -8.37 33.57
CA ASP A 79 10.23 -8.23 34.74
C ASP A 79 9.73 -6.77 34.93
#